data_AF-A0AAF0RQR1-F1
#
_entry.id   AF-A0AAF0RQR1-F1
#
_cell.length_a   1.000
_cell.length_b   1.000
_cell.length_c   1.000
_cell.angle_alpha   90.00
_cell.angle_beta   90.00
_cell.angle_gamma   90.00
#
_symmetry.space_group_name_H-M   'P 1'
#
loop_
_entity.id
_entity.type
_entity.pdbx_description
1 polymer ?
#
loop_
_entity_poly.entity_id
_entity_poly.type
_entity_poly.pdbx_seq_one_letter_code
_entity_poly.pdbx_strand_id
1 'polypeptide(L)'
;MRAPGRLRPLVAASWQRSARVDPDAAPVLALGDDELDAVRHDGPLATLLPVVRRLLLDDSRSAGCVVAVADAAGRLVWVDGARSTRRAAEDMGFVPGADWSEDRIGTSAPGTALRLDRAVQIRSDEHYANAVKPFSCTAVPVHDASGATVGVLDLTGDDRAVERHTLSLLAATVAAAEAQLALAAVRPPVRTPGVPSAELTVLGTDTAVLRIADRRVELSARHSELLVVLAAHPAGLAATDLAAAVYGDPGSVVTLRAEVVRLRRVLAQHAPDVTVTSRPYRVTGVRTDVDGVLSALERGARLQAVDRYAGPVLPGSAAPGVDAVRDLVRLRFRESVVADGGVDALLAWARTPDGATDALVLRALLAVLPRRSPRRAGLVAAIEALEGS
;
A
#
# COMPACT_ATOMS: atom_id res chain seq x y z
N MET A 1 -23.60 -16.34 31.69
CA MET A 1 -24.68 -15.47 31.14
C MET A 1 -25.34 -14.70 32.28
N ARG A 2 -25.12 -13.38 32.39
CA ARG A 2 -25.97 -12.49 33.20
C ARG A 2 -27.19 -12.07 32.36
N ALA A 3 -28.33 -11.85 33.00
CA ALA A 3 -29.63 -11.66 32.36
C ALA A 3 -29.72 -10.38 31.50
N PRO A 4 -30.39 -10.43 30.32
CA PRO A 4 -30.53 -9.32 29.38
C PRO A 4 -31.61 -8.31 29.82
N GLY A 5 -31.27 -7.38 30.70
CA GLY A 5 -32.12 -6.24 31.04
C GLY A 5 -31.27 -4.99 31.21
N ARG A 6 -31.17 -4.05 30.27
CA ARG A 6 -31.96 -3.74 29.07
C ARG A 6 -30.99 -3.41 27.94
N LEU A 7 -30.79 -4.31 26.99
CA LEU A 7 -30.11 -3.93 25.74
C LEU A 7 -30.92 -2.83 25.05
N ARG A 8 -30.23 -1.83 24.49
CA ARG A 8 -30.90 -0.79 23.69
C ARG A 8 -31.67 -1.46 22.55
N PRO A 9 -32.82 -0.90 22.10
CA PRO A 9 -33.63 -1.54 21.04
C PRO A 9 -32.84 -1.92 19.78
N LEU A 10 -31.90 -1.07 19.37
CA LEU A 10 -30.98 -1.33 18.24
C LEU A 10 -30.13 -2.59 18.48
N VAL A 11 -29.53 -2.71 19.67
CA VAL A 11 -28.66 -3.82 20.04
C VAL A 11 -29.47 -5.10 20.17
N ALA A 12 -30.65 -5.04 20.81
CA ALA A 12 -31.54 -6.19 20.92
C ALA A 12 -31.97 -6.73 19.54
N ALA A 13 -32.32 -5.84 18.60
CA ALA A 13 -32.66 -6.23 17.24
C ALA A 13 -31.46 -6.85 16.49
N SER A 14 -30.26 -6.32 16.71
CA SER A 14 -29.02 -6.89 16.16
C SER A 14 -28.74 -8.29 16.72
N TRP A 15 -28.86 -8.46 18.05
CA TRP A 15 -28.68 -9.76 18.70
C TRP A 15 -29.66 -10.82 18.20
N GLN A 16 -30.90 -10.43 17.92
CA GLN A 16 -31.88 -11.33 17.30
C GLN A 16 -31.44 -11.82 15.92
N ARG A 17 -30.84 -10.95 15.10
CA ARG A 17 -30.28 -11.35 13.80
C ARG A 17 -29.02 -12.21 13.95
N SER A 18 -28.20 -11.91 14.96
CA SER A 18 -26.99 -12.66 15.29
C SER A 18 -27.23 -14.00 15.97
N ALA A 19 -28.47 -14.39 16.28
CA ALA A 19 -28.78 -15.60 17.07
C ALA A 19 -28.26 -16.92 16.46
N ARG A 20 -27.95 -16.93 15.16
CA ARG A 20 -27.35 -18.07 14.43
C ARG A 20 -25.82 -18.10 14.45
N VAL A 21 -25.20 -17.02 14.93
CA VAL A 21 -23.74 -16.89 15.03
C VAL A 21 -23.27 -17.54 16.32
N ASP A 22 -22.17 -18.28 16.26
CA ASP A 22 -21.47 -18.79 17.43
C ASP A 22 -20.68 -17.63 18.09
N PRO A 23 -20.99 -17.24 19.35
CA PRO A 23 -20.34 -16.11 20.01
C PRO A 23 -18.86 -16.34 20.33
N ASP A 24 -18.35 -17.56 20.20
CA ASP A 24 -16.95 -17.91 20.44
C ASP A 24 -16.18 -18.25 19.15
N ALA A 25 -16.82 -18.15 17.98
CA ALA A 25 -16.16 -18.39 16.71
C ALA A 25 -15.17 -17.28 16.34
N ALA A 26 -14.02 -17.68 15.80
CA ALA A 26 -13.02 -16.74 15.29
C ALA A 26 -13.48 -16.10 13.96
N PRO A 27 -13.09 -14.84 13.69
CA PRO A 27 -13.25 -14.21 12.38
C PRO A 27 -12.55 -15.00 11.28
N VAL A 28 -13.11 -14.97 10.07
CA VAL A 28 -12.49 -15.59 8.89
C VAL A 28 -11.75 -14.53 8.10
N LEU A 29 -10.54 -14.86 7.63
CA LEU A 29 -9.83 -14.04 6.65
C LEU A 29 -10.48 -14.24 5.28
N ALA A 30 -11.22 -13.22 4.83
CA ALA A 30 -12.02 -13.22 3.61
C ALA A 30 -11.36 -12.48 2.44
N LEU A 31 -10.28 -11.72 2.70
CA LEU A 31 -9.46 -11.12 1.65
C LEU A 31 -8.03 -11.63 1.76
N GLY A 32 -7.46 -12.03 0.62
CA GLY A 32 -6.02 -12.24 0.48
C GLY A 32 -5.24 -10.92 0.36
N ASP A 33 -3.92 -11.00 0.40
CA ASP A 33 -3.05 -9.82 0.34
C ASP A 33 -3.22 -9.00 -0.95
N ASP A 34 -3.36 -9.67 -2.10
CA ASP A 34 -3.54 -9.02 -3.40
C ASP A 34 -4.88 -8.26 -3.49
N GLU A 35 -5.95 -8.83 -2.92
CA GLU A 35 -7.27 -8.20 -2.87
C GLU A 35 -7.27 -7.02 -1.90
N LEU A 36 -6.61 -7.14 -0.75
CA LEU A 36 -6.42 -6.03 0.18
C LEU A 36 -5.67 -4.89 -0.47
N ASP A 37 -4.62 -5.18 -1.22
CA ASP A 37 -3.86 -4.17 -1.94
C ASP A 37 -4.72 -3.51 -3.02
N ALA A 38 -5.48 -4.27 -3.83
CA ALA A 38 -6.40 -3.68 -4.81
C ALA A 38 -7.41 -2.74 -4.15
N VAL A 39 -8.07 -3.15 -3.07
CA VAL A 39 -9.10 -2.34 -2.38
C VAL A 39 -8.51 -1.08 -1.72
N ARG A 40 -7.24 -1.08 -1.35
CA ARG A 40 -6.54 0.08 -0.78
C ARG A 40 -6.08 1.10 -1.81
N HIS A 41 -5.86 0.69 -3.05
CA HIS A 41 -5.31 1.53 -4.11
C HIS A 41 -6.35 1.95 -5.15
N ASP A 42 -7.37 1.12 -5.33
CA ASP A 42 -8.43 1.34 -6.31
C ASP A 42 -9.76 1.71 -5.65
N GLY A 43 -10.59 2.43 -6.39
CA GLY A 43 -11.96 2.74 -5.99
C GLY A 43 -12.09 3.72 -4.81
N PRO A 44 -13.25 3.70 -4.13
CA PRO A 44 -13.60 4.75 -3.17
C PRO A 44 -12.77 4.68 -1.88
N LEU A 45 -12.39 3.49 -1.41
CA LEU A 45 -11.64 3.35 -0.15
C LEU A 45 -10.20 3.88 -0.26
N ALA A 46 -9.61 3.87 -1.46
CA ALA A 46 -8.33 4.52 -1.73
C ALA A 46 -8.36 6.04 -1.49
N THR A 47 -9.53 6.67 -1.66
CA THR A 47 -9.73 8.10 -1.36
C THR A 47 -9.95 8.33 0.15
N LEU A 48 -10.62 7.39 0.82
CA LEU A 48 -10.91 7.46 2.26
C LEU A 48 -9.64 7.35 3.13
N LEU A 49 -8.76 6.40 2.82
CA LEU A 49 -7.62 6.07 3.69
C LEU A 49 -6.67 7.24 3.99
N PRO A 50 -6.26 8.09 3.01
CA PRO A 50 -5.44 9.26 3.29
C PRO A 50 -6.12 10.26 4.24
N VAL A 51 -7.44 10.46 4.10
CA VAL A 51 -8.23 11.35 4.97
C VAL A 51 -8.25 10.82 6.40
N VAL A 52 -8.56 9.53 6.57
CA VAL A 52 -8.58 8.87 7.87
C VAL A 52 -7.21 8.95 8.55
N ARG A 53 -6.13 8.64 7.83
CA ARG A 53 -4.76 8.73 8.36
C ARG A 53 -4.42 10.13 8.84
N ARG A 54 -4.76 11.14 8.04
CA ARG A 54 -4.45 12.54 8.34
C ARG A 54 -5.28 13.10 9.51
N LEU A 55 -6.55 12.72 9.62
CA LEU A 55 -7.47 13.36 10.57
C LEU A 55 -7.61 12.59 11.89
N LEU A 56 -7.35 11.28 11.93
CA LEU A 56 -7.66 10.46 13.10
C LEU A 56 -6.48 9.70 13.69
N LEU A 57 -5.44 9.39 12.93
CA LEU A 57 -4.47 8.38 13.36
C LEU A 57 -3.66 8.80 14.60
N ASP A 58 -3.17 10.03 14.62
CA ASP A 58 -2.35 10.53 15.75
C ASP A 58 -3.20 10.73 17.01
N ASP A 59 -4.40 11.29 16.88
CA ASP A 59 -5.33 11.46 18.00
C ASP A 59 -5.78 10.11 18.56
N SER A 60 -6.06 9.14 17.69
CA SER A 60 -6.43 7.78 18.10
C SER A 60 -5.29 7.07 18.83
N ARG A 61 -4.03 7.26 18.39
CA ARG A 61 -2.85 6.74 19.09
C ARG A 61 -2.71 7.33 20.47
N SER A 62 -2.85 8.65 20.58
CA SER A 62 -2.83 9.38 21.87
C SER A 62 -3.98 8.96 22.79
N ALA A 63 -5.16 8.72 22.23
CA ALA A 63 -6.35 8.26 22.94
C ALA A 63 -6.38 6.74 23.18
N GLY A 64 -5.29 6.00 22.90
CA GLY A 64 -5.24 4.56 23.16
C GLY A 64 -6.25 3.73 22.37
N CYS A 65 -6.68 4.20 21.20
CA CYS A 65 -7.66 3.56 20.34
C CYS A 65 -7.01 3.05 19.04
N VAL A 66 -7.74 2.19 18.32
CA VAL A 66 -7.43 1.81 16.94
C VAL A 66 -8.54 2.28 16.00
N VAL A 67 -8.13 2.71 14.82
CA VAL A 67 -9.00 3.06 13.72
C VAL A 67 -8.97 1.92 12.72
N ALA A 68 -10.13 1.57 12.20
CA ALA A 68 -10.26 0.63 11.10
C ALA A 68 -11.16 1.16 10.00
N VAL A 69 -10.89 0.70 8.78
CA VAL A 69 -11.74 0.91 7.61
C VAL A 69 -12.10 -0.47 7.09
N ALA A 70 -13.40 -0.72 6.90
CA ALA A 70 -13.92 -1.91 6.24
C ALA A 70 -14.62 -1.54 4.93
N ASP A 71 -14.69 -2.49 4.00
CA ASP A 71 -15.47 -2.34 2.79
C ASP A 71 -16.98 -2.52 3.03
N ALA A 72 -17.78 -2.34 1.97
CA ALA A 72 -19.24 -2.47 2.04
C ALA A 72 -19.73 -3.88 2.46
N ALA A 73 -18.89 -4.91 2.35
CA ALA A 73 -19.18 -6.26 2.81
C ALA A 73 -18.81 -6.48 4.28
N GLY A 74 -18.19 -5.50 4.95
CA GLY A 74 -17.73 -5.61 6.33
C GLY A 74 -16.36 -6.26 6.48
N ARG A 75 -15.59 -6.38 5.39
CA ARG A 75 -14.23 -6.94 5.43
C ARG A 75 -13.26 -5.82 5.76
N LEU A 76 -12.47 -6.00 6.82
CA LEU A 76 -11.51 -4.99 7.27
C LEU A 76 -10.42 -4.79 6.22
N VAL A 77 -10.28 -3.58 5.70
CA VAL A 77 -9.30 -3.23 4.67
C VAL A 77 -8.04 -2.67 5.31
N TRP A 78 -8.15 -1.93 6.41
CA TRP A 78 -7.03 -1.30 7.08
C TRP A 78 -7.33 -1.15 8.57
N VAL A 79 -6.31 -1.37 9.41
CA VAL A 79 -6.39 -1.22 10.87
C VAL A 79 -5.07 -0.61 11.35
N ASP A 80 -5.12 0.49 12.09
CA ASP A 80 -3.94 1.07 12.75
C ASP A 80 -4.32 1.92 13.98
N GLY A 81 -3.37 2.15 14.88
CA GLY A 81 -3.60 2.98 16.07
C GLY A 81 -2.59 2.73 17.17
N ALA A 82 -3.04 2.87 18.43
CA ALA A 82 -2.19 2.64 19.60
C ALA A 82 -1.68 1.20 19.65
N ARG A 83 -0.36 1.01 19.79
CA ARG A 83 0.29 -0.32 19.71
C ARG A 83 -0.29 -1.36 20.66
N SER A 84 -0.62 -0.99 21.90
CA SER A 84 -1.21 -1.90 22.89
C SER A 84 -2.60 -2.36 22.50
N THR A 85 -3.45 -1.42 22.08
CA THR A 85 -4.83 -1.67 21.69
C THR A 85 -4.90 -2.45 20.38
N ARG A 86 -3.97 -2.17 19.46
CA ARG A 86 -3.83 -2.93 18.20
C ARG A 86 -3.46 -4.38 18.43
N ARG A 87 -2.52 -4.68 19.33
CA ARG A 87 -2.20 -6.07 19.70
C ARG A 87 -3.40 -6.78 20.33
N ALA A 88 -4.11 -6.11 21.24
CA ALA A 88 -5.32 -6.67 21.83
C ALA A 88 -6.44 -6.88 20.79
N ALA A 89 -6.53 -6.01 19.78
CA ALA A 89 -7.46 -6.16 18.67
C ALA A 89 -7.07 -7.33 17.73
N GLU A 90 -5.76 -7.54 17.51
CA GLU A 90 -5.24 -8.70 16.78
C GLU A 90 -5.63 -10.03 17.46
N ASP A 91 -5.63 -10.09 18.80
CA ASP A 91 -6.04 -11.29 19.56
C ASP A 91 -7.52 -11.69 19.34
N MET A 92 -8.40 -10.71 19.06
CA MET A 92 -9.80 -10.98 18.70
C MET A 92 -10.02 -11.13 17.18
N GLY A 93 -8.95 -11.18 16.39
CA GLY A 93 -9.02 -11.30 14.93
C GLY A 93 -9.49 -10.04 14.21
N PHE A 94 -9.36 -8.87 14.84
CA PHE A 94 -9.64 -7.55 14.24
C PHE A 94 -8.44 -7.08 13.41
N VAL A 95 -8.20 -7.79 12.31
CA VAL A 95 -7.04 -7.60 11.43
C VAL A 95 -7.48 -7.34 9.99
N PRO A 96 -6.67 -6.65 9.17
CA PRO A 96 -6.97 -6.51 7.76
C PRO A 96 -7.18 -7.88 7.10
N GLY A 97 -8.22 -7.96 6.28
CA GLY A 97 -8.70 -9.15 5.59
C GLY A 97 -9.79 -9.92 6.34
N ALA A 98 -9.98 -9.67 7.64
CA ALA A 98 -11.01 -10.35 8.41
C ALA A 98 -12.43 -9.85 8.07
N ASP A 99 -13.38 -10.77 7.96
CA ASP A 99 -14.81 -10.47 7.81
C ASP A 99 -15.43 -10.13 9.18
N TRP A 100 -15.81 -8.87 9.33
CA TRP A 100 -16.43 -8.29 10.52
C TRP A 100 -17.90 -7.91 10.31
N SER A 101 -18.54 -8.49 9.27
CA SER A 101 -19.96 -8.36 9.03
C SER A 101 -20.79 -8.91 10.20
N GLU A 102 -22.01 -8.38 10.34
CA GLU A 102 -22.93 -8.82 11.40
C GLU A 102 -23.33 -10.29 11.23
N ASP A 103 -23.33 -10.80 10.00
CA ASP A 103 -23.63 -12.20 9.71
C ASP A 103 -22.51 -13.16 10.15
N ARG A 104 -21.28 -12.64 10.33
CA ARG A 104 -20.12 -13.44 10.70
C ARG A 104 -19.74 -13.31 12.17
N ILE A 105 -19.68 -12.10 12.70
CA ILE A 105 -19.26 -11.81 14.09
C ILE A 105 -20.45 -11.64 15.04
N GLY A 106 -21.65 -11.48 14.47
CA GLY A 106 -22.80 -11.02 15.23
C GLY A 106 -22.72 -9.51 15.45
N THR A 107 -23.37 -9.03 16.51
CA THR A 107 -23.42 -7.58 16.81
C THR A 107 -22.04 -7.02 17.06
N SER A 108 -21.55 -6.26 16.08
CA SER A 108 -20.29 -5.51 16.04
C SER A 108 -20.57 -4.12 15.49
N ALA A 109 -19.81 -3.11 15.91
CA ALA A 109 -20.02 -1.75 15.37
C ALA A 109 -19.89 -1.66 13.83
N PRO A 110 -18.82 -2.18 13.17
CA PRO A 110 -18.70 -2.07 11.72
C PRO A 110 -19.82 -2.82 10.98
N GLY A 111 -20.12 -4.05 11.39
CA GLY A 111 -21.17 -4.87 10.77
C GLY A 111 -22.56 -4.27 10.94
N THR A 112 -22.90 -3.82 12.15
CA THR A 112 -24.21 -3.22 12.44
C THR A 112 -24.38 -1.84 11.82
N ALA A 113 -23.31 -1.03 11.72
CA ALA A 113 -23.35 0.26 11.01
C ALA A 113 -23.70 0.07 9.54
N LEU A 114 -23.02 -0.86 8.86
CA LEU A 114 -23.28 -1.22 7.46
C LEU A 114 -24.69 -1.78 7.29
N ARG A 115 -25.12 -2.67 8.19
CA ARG A 115 -26.44 -3.32 8.11
C ARG A 115 -27.60 -2.32 8.23
N LEU A 116 -27.42 -1.28 9.04
CA LEU A 116 -28.45 -0.27 9.30
C LEU A 116 -28.28 1.01 8.48
N ASP A 117 -27.18 1.11 7.73
CA ASP A 117 -26.76 2.31 7.00
C ASP A 117 -26.81 3.58 7.87
N ARG A 118 -26.27 3.48 9.08
CA ARG A 118 -26.20 4.60 10.04
C ARG A 118 -25.06 4.46 11.01
N ALA A 119 -24.63 5.59 11.56
CA ALA A 119 -23.67 5.61 12.65
C ALA A 119 -24.22 4.88 13.90
N VAL A 120 -23.37 4.07 14.53
CA VAL A 120 -23.68 3.33 15.75
C VAL A 120 -22.50 3.37 16.72
N GLN A 121 -22.82 3.17 17.99
CA GLN A 121 -21.84 2.88 19.05
C GLN A 121 -22.27 1.58 19.69
N ILE A 122 -21.35 0.64 19.90
CA ILE A 122 -21.58 -0.63 20.59
C ILE A 122 -20.61 -0.71 21.76
N ARG A 123 -21.13 -0.92 22.97
CA ARG A 123 -20.35 -0.86 24.21
C ARG A 123 -20.15 -2.23 24.81
N SER A 124 -18.92 -2.65 25.04
CA SER A 124 -18.56 -3.83 25.84
C SER A 124 -19.51 -5.02 25.66
N ASP A 125 -20.33 -5.34 26.67
CA ASP A 125 -21.29 -6.45 26.68
C ASP A 125 -22.44 -6.33 25.66
N GLU A 126 -22.57 -5.22 24.94
CA GLU A 126 -23.47 -5.09 23.79
C GLU A 126 -22.91 -5.82 22.55
N HIS A 127 -21.62 -6.15 22.53
CA HIS A 127 -21.06 -7.03 21.51
C HIS A 127 -21.60 -8.46 21.68
N TYR A 128 -21.94 -9.09 20.57
CA TYR A 128 -22.47 -10.45 20.60
C TYR A 128 -21.35 -11.46 20.89
N ALA A 129 -20.24 -11.39 20.15
CA ALA A 129 -19.08 -12.25 20.33
C ALA A 129 -18.34 -11.97 21.64
N ASN A 130 -17.98 -13.03 22.38
CA ASN A 130 -17.38 -12.91 23.71
C ASN A 130 -15.98 -12.28 23.68
N ALA A 131 -15.18 -12.59 22.66
CA ALA A 131 -13.84 -12.05 22.49
C ALA A 131 -13.81 -10.52 22.31
N VAL A 132 -14.92 -9.91 21.89
CA VAL A 132 -15.03 -8.48 21.57
C VAL A 132 -15.52 -7.66 22.77
N LYS A 133 -16.12 -8.29 23.78
CA LYS A 133 -16.68 -7.63 24.97
C LYS A 133 -15.72 -6.75 25.78
N PRO A 134 -14.39 -6.98 25.79
CA PRO A 134 -13.45 -6.03 26.38
C PRO A 134 -13.40 -4.66 25.69
N PHE A 135 -13.96 -4.53 24.48
CA PHE A 135 -13.88 -3.33 23.65
C PHE A 135 -15.22 -2.61 23.54
N SER A 136 -15.12 -1.31 23.27
CA SER A 136 -16.21 -0.45 22.85
C SER A 136 -15.85 0.18 21.50
N CYS A 137 -16.84 0.35 20.63
CA CYS A 137 -16.62 0.70 19.24
C CYS A 137 -17.62 1.75 18.75
N THR A 138 -17.17 2.70 17.95
CA THR A 138 -18.01 3.62 17.19
C THR A 138 -17.75 3.42 15.71
N ALA A 139 -18.81 3.21 14.92
CA ALA A 139 -18.71 3.01 13.49
C ALA A 139 -19.64 3.95 12.73
N VAL A 140 -19.17 4.45 11.58
CA VAL A 140 -19.90 5.37 10.70
C VAL A 140 -19.77 4.87 9.25
N PRO A 141 -20.88 4.54 8.57
CA PRO A 141 -20.84 4.12 7.17
C PRO A 141 -20.40 5.28 6.28
N VAL A 142 -19.73 4.95 5.17
CA VAL A 142 -19.21 5.88 4.17
C VAL A 142 -19.94 5.65 2.86
N HIS A 143 -20.34 6.72 2.19
CA HIS A 143 -21.11 6.66 0.96
C HIS A 143 -20.34 7.30 -0.21
N ASP A 144 -20.64 6.83 -1.42
CA ASP A 144 -20.20 7.52 -2.64
C ASP A 144 -21.14 8.65 -3.06
N ALA A 145 -20.82 9.30 -4.18
CA ALA A 145 -21.61 10.39 -4.74
C ALA A 145 -23.03 9.97 -5.17
N SER A 146 -23.30 8.67 -5.35
CA SER A 146 -24.64 8.14 -5.64
C SER A 146 -25.46 7.87 -4.38
N GLY A 147 -24.83 7.95 -3.20
CA GLY A 147 -25.43 7.58 -1.92
C GLY A 147 -25.31 6.10 -1.59
N ALA A 148 -24.55 5.31 -2.37
CA ALA A 148 -24.33 3.91 -2.07
C ALA A 148 -23.24 3.76 -0.98
N THR A 149 -23.48 2.89 0.00
CA THR A 149 -22.49 2.56 1.04
C THR A 149 -21.30 1.83 0.42
N VAL A 150 -20.11 2.43 0.53
CA VAL A 150 -18.85 1.89 0.00
C VAL A 150 -17.96 1.26 1.07
N GLY A 151 -18.24 1.55 2.34
CA GLY A 151 -17.52 1.00 3.46
C GLY A 151 -17.94 1.60 4.79
N VAL A 152 -17.12 1.39 5.80
CA VAL A 152 -17.36 1.88 7.17
C VAL A 152 -16.05 2.30 7.81
N LEU A 153 -16.07 3.44 8.51
CA LEU A 153 -15.01 3.88 9.39
C LEU A 153 -15.37 3.47 10.82
N ASP A 154 -14.48 2.75 11.48
CA ASP A 154 -14.63 2.28 12.85
C ASP A 154 -13.49 2.79 13.74
N LEU A 155 -13.83 3.13 14.98
CA LEU A 155 -12.88 3.39 16.05
C LEU A 155 -13.18 2.43 17.20
N THR A 156 -12.18 1.62 17.55
CA THR A 156 -12.25 0.58 18.57
C THR A 156 -11.27 0.88 19.71
N GLY A 157 -11.70 0.69 20.94
CA GLY A 157 -10.88 0.92 22.13
C GLY A 157 -11.62 0.55 23.41
N ASP A 158 -11.34 1.27 24.49
CA ASP A 158 -12.13 1.22 25.72
C ASP A 158 -13.30 2.22 25.66
N ASP A 159 -13.82 2.66 26.80
CA ASP A 159 -14.94 3.61 26.88
C ASP A 159 -14.70 4.92 26.13
N ARG A 160 -13.44 5.31 25.88
CA ARG A 160 -13.09 6.49 25.07
C ARG A 160 -13.59 6.37 23.63
N ALA A 161 -13.61 5.16 23.09
CA ALA A 161 -14.11 4.90 21.75
C ALA A 161 -15.62 5.12 21.60
N VAL A 162 -16.36 5.31 22.70
CA VAL A 162 -17.82 5.56 22.70
C VAL A 162 -18.21 6.82 23.46
N GLU A 163 -17.26 7.72 23.71
CA GLU A 163 -17.51 9.05 24.26
C GLU A 163 -18.39 9.91 23.34
N ARG A 164 -19.01 10.95 23.91
CA ARG A 164 -19.97 11.82 23.22
C ARG A 164 -19.41 12.45 21.95
N HIS A 165 -18.14 12.85 21.95
CA HIS A 165 -17.53 13.55 20.83
C HIS A 165 -16.97 12.61 19.76
N THR A 166 -16.75 11.34 20.09
CA THR A 166 -16.15 10.35 19.19
C THR A 166 -17.00 10.13 17.93
N LEU A 167 -18.32 9.98 18.09
CA LEU A 167 -19.21 9.83 16.94
C LEU A 167 -19.21 11.07 16.04
N SER A 168 -19.15 12.27 16.63
CA SER A 168 -19.09 13.52 15.85
C SER A 168 -17.77 13.65 15.09
N LEU A 169 -16.66 13.24 15.71
CA LEU A 169 -15.33 13.23 15.09
C LEU A 169 -15.28 12.26 13.90
N LEU A 170 -15.79 11.04 14.07
CA LEU A 170 -15.86 10.06 12.98
C LEU A 170 -16.81 10.54 11.88
N ALA A 171 -17.98 11.04 12.23
CA ALA A 171 -18.93 11.58 11.25
C ALA A 171 -18.35 12.75 10.45
N ALA A 172 -17.61 13.67 11.10
CA ALA A 172 -16.92 14.76 10.40
C ALA A 172 -15.81 14.24 9.47
N THR A 173 -15.07 13.21 9.90
CA THR A 173 -14.04 12.58 9.07
C THR A 173 -14.65 11.89 7.85
N VAL A 174 -15.75 11.16 8.03
CA VAL A 174 -16.52 10.55 6.94
C VAL A 174 -17.03 11.62 6.00
N ALA A 175 -17.67 12.68 6.50
CA ALA A 175 -18.16 13.77 5.66
C ALA A 175 -17.04 14.43 4.83
N ALA A 176 -15.84 14.58 5.39
CA ALA A 176 -14.67 15.07 4.66
C ALA A 176 -14.23 14.10 3.55
N ALA A 177 -14.26 12.79 3.81
CA ALA A 177 -13.94 11.76 2.82
C ALA A 177 -15.00 11.68 1.70
N GLU A 178 -16.28 11.71 2.05
CA GLU A 178 -17.40 11.75 1.10
C GLU A 178 -17.34 12.99 0.21
N ALA A 179 -16.97 14.15 0.76
CA ALA A 179 -16.72 15.36 -0.03
C ALA A 179 -15.58 15.17 -1.04
N GLN A 180 -14.50 14.47 -0.68
CA GLN A 180 -13.42 14.14 -1.62
C GLN A 180 -13.88 13.17 -2.71
N LEU A 181 -14.68 12.15 -2.35
CA LEU A 181 -15.29 11.22 -3.30
C LEU A 181 -16.21 11.94 -4.28
N ALA A 182 -17.05 12.85 -3.80
CA ALA A 182 -17.92 13.66 -4.64
C ALA A 182 -17.12 14.57 -5.59
N LEU A 183 -16.05 15.20 -5.12
CA LEU A 183 -15.17 16.01 -5.96
C LEU A 183 -14.43 15.17 -7.03
N ALA A 184 -14.03 13.95 -6.67
CA ALA A 184 -13.43 13.01 -7.63
C ALA A 184 -14.43 12.60 -8.73
N ALA A 185 -15.72 12.47 -8.39
CA ALA A 185 -16.78 12.14 -9.34
C ALA A 185 -17.21 13.31 -10.25
N VAL A 186 -17.09 14.56 -9.78
CA VAL A 186 -17.49 15.78 -10.53
C VAL A 186 -16.38 16.32 -11.43
N ARG A 187 -15.11 15.98 -11.16
CA ARG A 187 -14.03 16.29 -12.11
C ARG A 187 -14.34 15.56 -13.42
N PRO A 188 -14.31 16.24 -14.59
CA PRO A 188 -14.29 15.52 -15.86
C PRO A 188 -13.15 14.52 -15.78
N PRO A 189 -13.25 13.32 -16.36
CA PRO A 189 -12.19 12.34 -16.27
C PRO A 189 -10.94 12.97 -16.87
N VAL A 190 -10.08 13.54 -16.03
CA VAL A 190 -8.65 13.38 -16.20
C VAL A 190 -8.54 11.88 -16.20
N ARG A 191 -8.34 11.31 -17.39
CA ARG A 191 -8.15 9.87 -17.59
C ARG A 191 -7.21 9.45 -16.46
N THR A 192 -7.76 8.82 -15.43
CA THR A 192 -6.95 8.05 -14.49
C THR A 192 -6.21 7.11 -15.42
N PRO A 193 -4.87 7.05 -15.37
CA PRO A 193 -4.16 5.95 -16.00
C PRO A 193 -4.86 4.72 -15.42
N GLY A 194 -5.56 3.96 -16.27
CA GLY A 194 -6.24 2.75 -15.83
C GLY A 194 -5.24 1.87 -15.11
N VAL A 195 -5.76 0.90 -14.34
CA VAL A 195 -4.99 -0.28 -13.92
C VAL A 195 -3.97 -0.58 -15.01
N PRO A 196 -2.65 -0.51 -14.72
CA PRO A 196 -1.63 -0.51 -15.75
C PRO A 196 -1.86 -1.70 -16.66
N SER A 197 -2.24 -1.42 -17.91
CA SER A 197 -2.53 -2.42 -18.94
C SER A 197 -1.31 -3.25 -19.32
N ALA A 198 -0.13 -2.78 -18.90
CA ALA A 198 1.15 -3.39 -19.17
C ALA A 198 2.10 -3.29 -17.97
N GLU A 199 2.90 -4.33 -17.78
CA GLU A 199 4.00 -4.37 -16.83
C GLU A 199 5.33 -4.25 -17.59
N LEU A 200 6.23 -3.40 -17.14
CA LEU A 200 7.55 -3.19 -17.70
C LEU A 200 8.58 -3.82 -16.76
N THR A 201 9.11 -4.98 -17.15
CA THR A 201 10.21 -5.63 -16.43
C THR A 201 11.52 -4.94 -16.78
N VAL A 202 12.23 -4.42 -15.78
CA VAL A 202 13.48 -3.67 -15.94
C VAL A 202 14.56 -4.05 -14.93
N LEU A 203 14.23 -4.82 -13.89
CA LEU A 203 15.18 -5.29 -12.89
C LEU A 203 15.98 -6.47 -13.42
N GLY A 204 17.31 -6.35 -13.44
CA GLY A 204 18.22 -7.42 -13.83
C GLY A 204 18.25 -7.76 -15.33
N THR A 205 17.65 -6.93 -16.19
CA THR A 205 17.61 -7.16 -17.65
C THR A 205 18.25 -6.01 -18.43
N ASP A 206 19.11 -6.28 -19.42
CA ASP A 206 19.80 -5.21 -20.16
C ASP A 206 18.87 -4.32 -20.99
N THR A 207 17.74 -4.88 -21.42
CA THR A 207 16.63 -4.14 -22.04
C THR A 207 15.32 -4.46 -21.34
N ALA A 208 14.38 -3.54 -21.45
CA ALA A 208 13.07 -3.66 -20.82
C ALA A 208 12.19 -4.63 -21.61
N VAL A 209 11.40 -5.42 -20.87
CA VAL A 209 10.39 -6.31 -21.43
C VAL A 209 9.02 -5.79 -21.07
N LEU A 210 8.22 -5.45 -22.07
CA LEU A 210 6.84 -5.05 -21.88
C LEU A 210 5.93 -6.29 -21.93
N ARG A 211 5.23 -6.56 -20.82
CA ARG A 211 4.26 -7.64 -20.66
C ARG A 211 2.84 -7.09 -20.72
N ILE A 212 2.02 -7.65 -21.61
CA ILE A 212 0.62 -7.23 -21.83
C ILE A 212 -0.20 -8.50 -21.96
N ALA A 213 -1.00 -8.81 -20.93
CA ALA A 213 -1.61 -10.13 -20.78
C ALA A 213 -0.56 -11.25 -21.00
N ASP A 214 -0.76 -12.11 -22.00
CA ASP A 214 0.17 -13.21 -22.32
C ASP A 214 1.31 -12.83 -23.28
N ARG A 215 1.35 -11.60 -23.79
CA ARG A 215 2.34 -11.16 -24.77
C ARG A 215 3.56 -10.55 -24.08
N ARG A 216 4.74 -10.84 -24.64
CA ARG A 216 6.02 -10.25 -24.25
C ARG A 216 6.64 -9.54 -25.44
N VAL A 217 7.10 -8.31 -25.21
CA VAL A 217 7.73 -7.48 -26.24
C VAL A 217 9.04 -6.96 -25.67
N GLU A 218 10.16 -7.41 -26.25
CA GLU A 218 11.47 -6.86 -25.92
C GLU A 218 11.64 -5.51 -26.61
N LEU A 219 12.06 -4.52 -25.83
CA LEU A 219 12.30 -3.17 -26.32
C LEU A 219 13.79 -2.99 -26.67
N SER A 220 14.08 -2.01 -27.53
CA SER A 220 15.46 -1.58 -27.74
C SER A 220 16.01 -0.92 -26.48
N ALA A 221 17.34 -0.83 -26.34
CA ALA A 221 17.98 -0.14 -25.22
C ALA A 221 17.42 1.30 -25.03
N ARG A 222 17.32 2.07 -26.12
CA ARG A 222 16.84 3.47 -26.06
C ARG A 222 15.35 3.57 -25.70
N HIS A 223 14.51 2.65 -26.19
CA HIS A 223 13.10 2.60 -25.79
C HIS A 223 12.94 2.21 -24.31
N SER A 224 13.80 1.31 -23.82
CA SER A 224 13.83 0.86 -22.43
C SER A 224 14.16 2.03 -21.50
N GLU A 225 15.23 2.77 -21.81
CA GLU A 225 15.66 3.95 -21.06
C GLU A 225 14.58 5.04 -21.04
N LEU A 226 13.97 5.33 -22.20
CA LEU A 226 12.88 6.31 -22.30
C LEU A 226 11.71 5.94 -21.38
N LEU A 227 11.28 4.67 -21.39
CA LEU A 227 10.16 4.24 -20.57
C LEU A 227 10.50 4.23 -19.08
N VAL A 228 11.69 3.79 -18.69
CA VAL A 228 12.15 3.84 -17.29
C VAL A 228 12.17 5.28 -16.77
N VAL A 229 12.80 6.18 -17.53
CA VAL A 229 12.90 7.59 -17.14
C VAL A 229 11.52 8.22 -17.06
N LEU A 230 10.63 7.97 -18.04
CA LEU A 230 9.29 8.53 -18.01
C LEU A 230 8.41 7.94 -16.90
N ALA A 231 8.53 6.64 -16.61
CA ALA A 231 7.77 5.98 -15.54
C ALA A 231 8.17 6.53 -14.16
N ALA A 232 9.47 6.81 -13.95
CA ALA A 232 9.97 7.44 -12.73
C ALA A 232 9.53 8.91 -12.57
N HIS A 233 9.01 9.54 -13.63
CA HIS A 233 8.58 10.94 -13.63
C HIS A 233 7.10 11.06 -14.04
N PRO A 234 6.15 10.66 -13.18
CA PRO A 234 4.71 10.71 -13.50
C PRO A 234 4.22 12.14 -13.77
N ALA A 235 4.89 13.15 -13.19
CA ALA A 235 4.67 14.57 -13.45
C ALA A 235 5.13 15.01 -14.86
N GLY A 236 5.81 14.15 -15.60
CA GLY A 236 6.34 14.39 -16.93
C GLY A 236 7.59 15.25 -16.98
N LEU A 237 8.27 15.19 -18.11
CA LEU A 237 9.51 15.92 -18.37
C LEU A 237 9.38 16.83 -19.61
N ALA A 238 10.02 18.00 -19.56
CA ALA A 238 10.22 18.78 -20.77
C ALA A 238 11.16 18.05 -21.73
N ALA A 239 11.17 18.44 -23.00
CA ALA A 239 11.96 17.77 -24.02
C ALA A 239 13.48 17.83 -23.73
N THR A 240 13.97 18.96 -23.21
CA THR A 240 15.37 19.16 -22.84
C THR A 240 15.77 18.28 -21.67
N ASP A 241 14.91 18.16 -20.67
CA ASP A 241 15.20 17.39 -19.44
C ASP A 241 15.19 15.90 -19.74
N LEU A 242 14.23 15.44 -20.56
CA LEU A 242 14.21 14.05 -21.03
C LEU A 242 15.43 13.74 -21.91
N ALA A 243 15.90 14.69 -22.73
CA ALA A 243 17.10 14.51 -23.54
C ALA A 243 18.35 14.40 -22.66
N ALA A 244 18.49 15.27 -21.67
CA ALA A 244 19.57 15.18 -20.68
C ALA A 244 19.51 13.85 -19.89
N ALA A 245 18.33 13.41 -19.49
CA ALA A 245 18.17 12.17 -18.74
C ALA A 245 18.49 10.91 -19.56
N VAL A 246 18.15 10.86 -20.85
CA VAL A 246 18.38 9.66 -21.69
C VAL A 246 19.75 9.67 -22.38
N TYR A 247 20.21 10.82 -22.83
CA TYR A 247 21.43 10.95 -23.63
C TYR A 247 22.60 11.61 -22.88
N GLY A 248 22.37 12.18 -21.70
CA GLY A 248 23.35 13.00 -20.99
C GLY A 248 23.56 14.40 -21.59
N ASP A 249 22.78 14.76 -22.61
CA ASP A 249 22.91 16.03 -23.33
C ASP A 249 21.52 16.66 -23.60
N PRO A 250 21.22 17.84 -23.05
CA PRO A 250 19.97 18.55 -23.34
C PRO A 250 19.87 19.03 -24.80
N GLY A 251 20.96 19.07 -25.56
CA GLY A 251 20.98 19.40 -26.99
C GLY A 251 20.39 18.29 -27.88
N SER A 252 20.27 17.07 -27.38
CA SER A 252 19.82 15.89 -28.14
C SER A 252 18.31 15.81 -28.37
N VAL A 253 17.58 16.92 -28.27
CA VAL A 253 16.10 16.99 -28.41
C VAL A 253 15.61 16.48 -29.77
N VAL A 254 16.35 16.73 -30.85
CA VAL A 254 15.97 16.27 -32.20
C VAL A 254 16.02 14.75 -32.27
N THR A 255 17.12 14.15 -31.80
CA THR A 255 17.30 12.69 -31.69
C THR A 255 16.23 12.08 -30.79
N LEU A 256 16.00 12.69 -29.62
CA LEU A 256 14.95 12.29 -28.68
C LEU A 256 13.57 12.25 -29.35
N ARG A 257 13.19 13.31 -30.08
CA ARG A 257 11.89 13.36 -30.77
C ARG A 257 11.74 12.25 -31.80
N ALA A 258 12.80 11.95 -32.56
CA ALA A 258 12.81 10.85 -33.51
C ALA A 258 12.63 9.49 -32.80
N GLU A 259 13.33 9.25 -31.69
CA GLU A 259 13.17 8.03 -30.90
C GLU A 259 11.80 7.92 -30.25
N VAL A 260 11.22 9.01 -29.73
CA VAL A 260 9.85 8.98 -29.18
C VAL A 260 8.81 8.65 -30.27
N VAL A 261 9.01 9.11 -31.51
CA VAL A 261 8.14 8.71 -32.64
C VAL A 261 8.25 7.20 -32.92
N ARG A 262 9.46 6.64 -32.89
CA ARG A 262 9.69 5.19 -33.05
C ARG A 262 9.07 4.39 -31.90
N LEU A 263 9.28 4.84 -30.66
CA LEU A 263 8.68 4.26 -29.47
C LEU A 263 7.15 4.23 -29.58
N ARG A 264 6.53 5.36 -29.94
CA ARG A 264 5.08 5.43 -30.13
C ARG A 264 4.57 4.44 -31.17
N ARG A 265 5.31 4.20 -32.25
CA ARG A 265 4.95 3.20 -33.27
C ARG A 265 5.00 1.77 -32.70
N VAL A 266 6.04 1.45 -31.92
CA VAL A 266 6.16 0.16 -31.24
C VAL A 266 5.01 -0.03 -30.24
N LEU A 267 4.72 0.98 -29.42
CA LEU A 267 3.61 0.94 -28.46
C LEU A 267 2.26 0.82 -29.17
N ALA A 268 2.00 1.59 -30.23
CA ALA A 268 0.75 1.49 -30.98
C ALA A 268 0.54 0.09 -31.59
N GLN A 269 1.62 -0.58 -32.00
CA GLN A 269 1.55 -1.92 -32.59
C GLN A 269 1.35 -3.04 -31.55
N HIS A 270 1.95 -2.89 -30.37
CA HIS A 270 2.05 -3.99 -29.41
C HIS A 270 1.31 -3.75 -28.10
N ALA A 271 1.13 -2.49 -27.71
CA ALA A 271 0.68 -2.00 -26.40
C ALA A 271 -0.19 -0.73 -26.53
N PRO A 272 -1.34 -0.78 -27.22
CA PRO A 272 -2.10 0.41 -27.60
C PRO A 272 -2.59 1.24 -26.41
N ASP A 273 -2.72 0.63 -25.23
CA ASP A 273 -3.12 1.29 -23.99
C ASP A 273 -1.97 2.03 -23.30
N VAL A 274 -0.71 1.69 -23.63
CA VAL A 274 0.48 2.41 -23.15
C VAL A 274 0.71 3.63 -24.03
N THR A 275 0.57 4.81 -23.45
CA THR A 275 0.60 6.07 -24.19
C THR A 275 1.73 6.98 -23.73
N VAL A 276 2.49 7.54 -24.69
CA VAL A 276 3.50 8.56 -24.43
C VAL A 276 2.98 9.91 -24.90
N THR A 277 2.59 10.80 -23.99
CA THR A 277 2.10 12.15 -24.33
C THR A 277 3.26 13.08 -24.71
N SER A 278 2.94 14.30 -25.13
CA SER A 278 3.93 15.35 -25.38
C SER A 278 3.46 16.64 -24.71
N ARG A 279 4.42 17.45 -24.24
CA ARG A 279 4.20 18.75 -23.56
C ARG A 279 3.40 18.64 -22.24
N PRO A 280 3.98 18.08 -21.16
CA PRO A 280 5.29 17.42 -21.10
C PRO A 280 5.22 15.97 -21.60
N TYR A 281 6.39 15.36 -21.84
CA TYR A 281 6.44 13.93 -22.10
C TYR A 281 6.09 13.17 -20.82
N ARG A 282 5.09 12.30 -20.91
CA ARG A 282 4.65 11.41 -19.83
C ARG A 282 4.37 10.05 -20.44
N VAL A 283 4.51 9.00 -19.65
CA VAL A 283 3.99 7.69 -19.99
C VAL A 283 2.80 7.36 -19.09
N THR A 284 1.75 6.78 -19.67
CA THR A 284 0.56 6.29 -18.95
C THR A 284 0.24 4.87 -19.40
N GLY A 285 -0.43 4.10 -18.52
CA GLY A 285 -0.87 2.73 -18.83
C GLY A 285 0.21 1.65 -18.63
N VAL A 286 1.34 2.00 -18.03
CA VAL A 286 2.44 1.08 -17.71
C VAL A 286 2.85 1.21 -16.25
N ARG A 287 3.18 0.09 -15.62
CA ARG A 287 3.83 0.01 -14.30
C ARG A 287 5.12 -0.78 -14.43
N THR A 288 6.13 -0.45 -13.64
CA THR A 288 7.42 -1.15 -13.61
C THR A 288 7.47 -2.17 -12.47
N ASP A 289 8.29 -3.19 -12.62
CA ASP A 289 8.65 -4.11 -11.51
C ASP A 289 9.35 -3.37 -10.35
N VAL A 290 10.04 -2.25 -10.64
CA VAL A 290 10.57 -1.31 -9.63
C VAL A 290 9.47 -0.76 -8.73
N ASP A 291 8.30 -0.42 -9.27
CA ASP A 291 7.16 0.05 -8.46
C ASP A 291 6.70 -1.03 -7.47
N GLY A 292 6.80 -2.31 -7.84
CA GLY A 292 6.52 -3.44 -6.94
C GLY A 292 7.50 -3.53 -5.78
N VAL A 293 8.79 -3.32 -6.06
CA VAL A 293 9.86 -3.28 -5.05
C VAL A 293 9.68 -2.10 -4.09
N LEU A 294 9.56 -0.88 -4.61
CA LEU A 294 9.44 0.34 -3.80
C LEU A 294 8.19 0.31 -2.91
N SER A 295 7.07 -0.14 -3.46
CA SER A 295 5.82 -0.29 -2.72
C SER A 295 5.96 -1.29 -1.55
N ALA A 296 6.67 -2.40 -1.75
CA ALA A 296 6.94 -3.37 -0.68
C ALA A 296 7.83 -2.77 0.43
N LEU A 297 8.83 -1.97 0.07
CA LEU A 297 9.67 -1.27 1.03
C LEU A 297 8.89 -0.25 1.85
N GLU A 298 8.00 0.53 1.23
CA GLU A 298 7.14 1.51 1.90
C GLU A 298 6.20 0.88 2.93
N ARG A 299 5.74 -0.36 2.69
CA ARG A 299 4.91 -1.14 3.63
C ARG A 299 5.73 -1.87 4.71
N GLY A 300 7.06 -1.79 4.67
CA GLY A 300 7.96 -2.51 5.58
C GLY A 300 8.16 -4.00 5.23
N ALA A 301 7.63 -4.48 4.09
CA ALA A 301 7.75 -5.86 3.62
C ALA A 301 9.12 -6.12 2.96
N ARG A 302 10.19 -5.94 3.73
CA ARG A 302 11.58 -5.90 3.24
C ARG A 302 12.05 -7.20 2.59
N LEU A 303 11.74 -8.35 3.18
CA LEU A 303 12.17 -9.64 2.62
C LEU A 303 11.51 -9.88 1.26
N GLN A 304 10.22 -9.60 1.16
CA GLN A 304 9.47 -9.66 -0.10
C GLN A 304 10.01 -8.66 -1.15
N ALA A 305 10.44 -7.47 -0.73
CA ALA A 305 11.08 -6.52 -1.62
C ALA A 305 12.39 -7.09 -2.22
N VAL A 306 13.20 -7.77 -1.39
CA VAL A 306 14.43 -8.44 -1.86
C VAL A 306 14.09 -9.59 -2.81
N ASP A 307 13.07 -10.40 -2.52
CA ASP A 307 12.65 -11.51 -3.40
C ASP A 307 12.18 -11.03 -4.78
N ARG A 308 11.64 -9.81 -4.87
CA ARG A 308 11.25 -9.15 -6.14
C ARG A 308 12.41 -8.47 -6.86
N TYR A 309 13.53 -8.23 -6.18
CA TYR A 309 14.68 -7.55 -6.76
C TYR A 309 15.55 -8.54 -7.55
N ALA A 310 15.31 -8.64 -8.85
CA ALA A 310 16.05 -9.51 -9.75
C ALA A 310 17.48 -8.99 -10.09
N GLY A 311 17.80 -7.76 -9.72
CA GLY A 311 19.08 -7.10 -10.00
C GLY A 311 18.90 -5.60 -10.26
N PRO A 312 19.99 -4.87 -10.59
CA PRO A 312 19.92 -3.44 -10.87
C PRO A 312 18.98 -3.12 -12.03
N VAL A 313 18.41 -1.91 -12.03
CA VAL A 313 17.53 -1.44 -13.12
C VAL A 313 18.34 -1.27 -14.40
N LEU A 314 18.02 -2.01 -15.46
CA LEU A 314 18.70 -1.98 -16.77
C LEU A 314 20.23 -1.93 -16.65
N PRO A 315 20.91 -2.96 -16.14
CA PRO A 315 22.33 -2.88 -15.76
C PRO A 315 23.26 -2.51 -16.93
N GLY A 316 22.93 -2.88 -18.17
CA GLY A 316 23.67 -2.48 -19.37
C GLY A 316 23.47 -1.03 -19.86
N SER A 317 22.59 -0.24 -19.26
CA SER A 317 22.36 1.17 -19.66
C SER A 317 23.39 2.12 -19.03
N ALA A 318 23.73 3.19 -19.76
CA ALA A 318 24.54 4.31 -19.27
C ALA A 318 23.76 5.65 -19.31
N ALA A 319 22.42 5.58 -19.38
CA ALA A 319 21.60 6.78 -19.39
C ALA A 319 21.54 7.40 -17.98
N PRO A 320 21.85 8.70 -17.79
CA PRO A 320 21.88 9.33 -16.47
C PRO A 320 20.55 9.23 -15.68
N GLY A 321 19.42 9.25 -16.37
CA GLY A 321 18.11 9.08 -15.77
C GLY A 321 17.85 7.66 -15.28
N VAL A 322 18.46 6.64 -15.92
CA VAL A 322 18.40 5.26 -15.43
C VAL A 322 19.32 5.08 -14.23
N ASP A 323 20.51 5.69 -14.25
CA ASP A 323 21.40 5.73 -13.08
C ASP A 323 20.70 6.33 -11.85
N ALA A 324 20.00 7.45 -12.04
CA ALA A 324 19.22 8.08 -10.98
C ALA A 324 18.13 7.13 -10.40
N VAL A 325 17.50 6.31 -11.24
CA VAL A 325 16.52 5.32 -10.80
C VAL A 325 17.18 4.16 -10.04
N ARG A 326 18.35 3.67 -10.49
CA ARG A 326 19.12 2.66 -9.74
C ARG A 326 19.52 3.18 -8.37
N ASP A 327 20.06 4.39 -8.32
CA ASP A 327 20.48 5.04 -7.08
C ASP A 327 19.31 5.20 -6.11
N LEU A 328 18.14 5.60 -6.61
CA LEU A 328 16.92 5.67 -5.82
C LEU A 328 16.57 4.31 -5.21
N VAL A 329 16.53 3.25 -6.02
CA VAL A 329 16.19 1.90 -5.55
C VAL A 329 17.20 1.42 -4.50
N ARG A 330 18.51 1.57 -4.78
CA ARG A 330 19.58 1.20 -3.85
C ARG A 330 19.46 1.95 -2.52
N LEU A 331 19.23 3.26 -2.57
CA LEU A 331 19.09 4.09 -1.38
C LEU A 331 17.87 3.68 -0.55
N ARG A 332 16.71 3.45 -1.19
CA ARG A 332 15.49 3.02 -0.50
C ARG A 332 15.64 1.67 0.16
N PHE A 333 16.32 0.72 -0.49
CA PHE A 333 16.67 -0.54 0.14
C PHE A 333 17.55 -0.32 1.36
N ARG A 334 18.68 0.37 1.20
CA ARG A 334 19.64 0.67 2.28
C ARG A 334 18.93 1.26 3.49
N GLU A 335 18.17 2.34 3.29
CA GLU A 335 17.43 3.02 4.36
C GLU A 335 16.48 2.05 5.07
N SER A 336 15.69 1.30 4.30
CA SER A 336 14.69 0.39 4.86
C SER A 336 15.33 -0.76 5.65
N VAL A 337 16.35 -1.43 5.11
CA VAL A 337 16.96 -2.62 5.74
C VAL A 337 17.91 -2.25 6.88
N VAL A 338 18.59 -1.11 6.82
CA VAL A 338 19.50 -0.67 7.90
C VAL A 338 18.73 -0.12 9.10
N ALA A 339 17.64 0.63 8.87
CA ALA A 339 16.88 1.23 9.95
C ALA A 339 16.15 0.17 10.80
N ASP A 340 15.40 -0.73 10.16
CA ASP A 340 14.48 -1.66 10.84
C ASP A 340 14.42 -3.04 10.13
N GLY A 341 15.48 -3.43 9.42
CA GLY A 341 15.55 -4.75 8.78
C GLY A 341 15.78 -5.86 9.79
N GLY A 342 14.95 -6.91 9.75
CA GLY A 342 15.26 -8.16 10.43
C GLY A 342 16.53 -8.81 9.85
N VAL A 343 17.16 -9.70 10.62
CA VAL A 343 18.39 -10.41 10.22
C VAL A 343 18.27 -11.07 8.84
N ASP A 344 17.11 -11.65 8.53
CA ASP A 344 16.87 -12.33 7.26
C ASP A 344 16.85 -11.37 6.07
N ALA A 345 16.20 -10.20 6.21
CA ALA A 345 16.16 -9.19 5.16
C ALA A 345 17.55 -8.57 4.92
N LEU A 346 18.31 -8.31 5.99
CA LEU A 346 19.70 -7.86 5.89
C LEU A 346 20.59 -8.91 5.22
N LEU A 347 20.47 -10.18 5.59
CA LEU A 347 21.20 -11.28 4.96
C LEU A 347 20.83 -11.44 3.48
N ALA A 348 19.55 -11.33 3.14
CA ALA A 348 19.09 -11.47 1.77
C ALA A 348 19.60 -10.31 0.90
N TRP A 349 19.44 -9.06 1.37
CA TRP A 349 19.91 -7.88 0.65
C TRP A 349 21.42 -7.86 0.47
N ALA A 350 22.20 -8.21 1.51
CA ALA A 350 23.66 -8.26 1.45
C ALA A 350 24.22 -9.28 0.45
N ARG A 351 23.39 -10.20 -0.08
CA ARG A 351 23.78 -11.15 -1.14
C ARG A 351 23.50 -10.64 -2.56
N THR A 352 22.75 -9.55 -2.69
CA THR A 352 22.47 -8.93 -4.00
C THR A 352 23.69 -8.15 -4.50
N PRO A 353 23.82 -7.88 -5.81
CA PRO A 353 24.92 -7.06 -6.34
C PRO A 353 25.04 -5.68 -5.67
N ASP A 354 23.91 -5.01 -5.44
CA ASP A 354 23.89 -3.68 -4.82
C ASP A 354 24.16 -3.74 -3.30
N GLY A 355 23.60 -4.73 -2.59
CA GLY A 355 23.80 -4.85 -1.15
C GLY A 355 25.18 -5.37 -0.75
N ALA A 356 25.82 -6.20 -1.58
CA ALA A 356 27.16 -6.74 -1.32
C ALA A 356 28.26 -5.67 -1.41
N THR A 357 28.00 -4.58 -2.13
CA THR A 357 28.94 -3.45 -2.31
C THR A 357 28.65 -2.28 -1.37
N ASP A 358 27.75 -2.48 -0.39
CA ASP A 358 27.29 -1.44 0.52
C ASP A 358 27.82 -1.63 1.95
N ALA A 359 28.90 -0.93 2.28
CA ALA A 359 29.54 -1.04 3.59
C ALA A 359 28.59 -0.73 4.77
N LEU A 360 27.55 0.11 4.59
CA LEU A 360 26.59 0.38 5.67
C LEU A 360 25.69 -0.82 5.92
N VAL A 361 25.21 -1.46 4.86
CA VAL A 361 24.43 -2.70 4.96
C VAL A 361 25.24 -3.81 5.60
N LEU A 362 26.50 -3.99 5.17
CA LEU A 362 27.37 -5.03 5.73
C LEU A 362 27.67 -4.80 7.22
N ARG A 363 27.89 -3.54 7.64
CA ARG A 363 28.07 -3.20 9.07
C ARG A 363 26.80 -3.44 9.87
N ALA A 364 25.63 -3.08 9.35
CA ALA A 364 24.34 -3.34 10.00
C ALA A 364 24.12 -4.85 10.19
N LEU A 365 24.39 -5.64 9.15
CA LEU A 365 24.33 -7.10 9.23
C LEU A 365 25.33 -7.67 10.25
N LEU A 366 26.57 -7.16 10.27
CA LEU A 366 27.57 -7.55 11.25
C LEU A 366 27.14 -7.21 12.68
N ALA A 367 26.43 -6.11 12.91
CA ALA A 367 25.95 -5.73 14.23
C ALA A 367 24.89 -6.71 14.79
N VAL A 368 24.02 -7.23 13.93
CA VAL A 368 22.90 -8.11 14.35
C VAL A 368 23.26 -9.60 14.37
N LEU A 369 24.33 -10.03 13.70
CA LEU A 369 24.75 -11.44 13.70
C LEU A 369 25.33 -11.90 15.05
N PRO A 370 25.04 -13.14 15.51
CA PRO A 370 25.61 -13.69 16.73
C PRO A 370 27.15 -13.64 16.73
N ARG A 371 27.77 -13.36 17.88
CA ARG A 371 29.24 -13.22 18.01
C ARG A 371 30.04 -14.43 17.51
N ARG A 372 29.47 -15.64 17.61
CA ARG A 372 30.09 -16.90 17.16
C ARG A 372 29.72 -17.29 15.72
N SER A 373 29.02 -16.45 14.98
CA SER A 373 28.64 -16.76 13.59
C SER A 373 29.89 -16.83 12.70
N PRO A 374 30.08 -17.92 11.93
CA PRO A 374 31.22 -18.05 11.02
C PRO A 374 31.20 -17.02 9.88
N ARG A 375 30.04 -16.40 9.61
CA ARG A 375 29.88 -15.36 8.56
C ARG A 375 30.53 -14.03 8.91
N ARG A 376 30.85 -13.77 10.20
CA ARG A 376 31.40 -12.48 10.65
C ARG A 376 32.76 -12.17 10.02
N ALA A 377 33.65 -13.16 9.92
CA ALA A 377 35.00 -12.97 9.38
C ALA A 377 34.95 -12.49 7.91
N GLY A 378 34.09 -13.10 7.10
CA GLY A 378 33.90 -12.69 5.71
C GLY A 378 33.31 -11.29 5.56
N LEU A 379 32.38 -10.90 6.45
CA LEU A 379 31.81 -9.55 6.44
C LEU A 379 32.84 -8.47 6.81
N VAL A 380 33.71 -8.72 7.81
CA VAL A 380 34.76 -7.77 8.19
C VAL A 380 35.73 -7.54 7.02
N ALA A 381 36.21 -8.62 6.38
CA ALA A 381 37.09 -8.50 5.23
C ALA A 381 36.42 -7.76 4.04
N ALA A 382 35.14 -8.01 3.78
CA ALA A 382 34.39 -7.29 2.74
C ALA A 382 34.21 -5.80 3.06
N ILE A 383 33.94 -5.45 4.32
CA ILE A 383 33.85 -4.06 4.77
C ILE A 383 35.20 -3.35 4.61
N GLU A 384 36.29 -3.96 5.07
CA GLU A 384 37.64 -3.41 4.95
C GLU A 384 38.06 -3.17 3.49
N ALA A 385 37.71 -4.10 2.58
CA ALA A 385 37.98 -3.93 1.16
C ALA A 385 37.23 -2.74 0.53
N LEU A 386 35.98 -2.50 0.95
CA LEU A 386 35.15 -1.39 0.46
C LEU A 386 35.57 -0.03 1.03
N GLU A 387 36.13 0.01 2.24
CA GLU A 387 36.58 1.26 2.89
C GLU A 387 38.05 1.58 2.63
N GLY A 388 38.86 0.59 2.29
CA GLY A 388 40.27 0.74 1.96
C GLY A 388 40.56 1.09 0.49
N SER A 389 39.51 1.20 -0.34
CA SER A 389 39.54 1.65 -1.74
C SER A 389 38.98 3.06 -1.85
#